data_AF-A0A0N0AUT6-F1
#
_entry.id   AF-A0A0N0AUT6-F1
#
_cell.length_a   1.000
_cell.length_b   1.000
_cell.length_c   1.000
_cell.angle_alpha   90.00
_cell.angle_beta   90.00
_cell.angle_gamma   90.00
#
_symmetry.space_group_name_H-M   'P 1'
#
loop_
_entity.id
_entity.type
_entity.pdbx_description
1 polymer ?
#
loop_
_entity_poly.entity_id
_entity_poly.type
_entity_poly.pdbx_seq_one_letter_code
_entity_poly.pdbx_strand_id
1 'polypeptide(L)'
;MTDPPAATAPTSREIDAEPHPTRKAVLAAMARMLSGRPNLTRPGLLSKAGLAREAQVDRNHVTQGSLRDLGDRLAALARAHRTPTTSLEAQQQAHIEQLTARLENLTATHAELRLDRDHWKASTHTLLRAVQVLRLEHTTMRADITVLTRRLDTVHDATTGLYVLPPQP
;
A
#
# COMPACT_ATOMS: atom_id res chain seq x y z
N MET A 1 37.43 -5.60 30.74
CA MET A 1 36.24 -5.09 30.03
C MET A 1 35.04 -5.40 30.89
N THR A 2 34.60 -4.43 31.70
CA THR A 2 33.38 -4.53 32.50
C THR A 2 32.19 -4.34 31.57
N ASP A 3 31.30 -5.33 31.51
CA ASP A 3 30.01 -5.17 30.83
C ASP A 3 29.31 -3.92 31.36
N PRO A 4 28.72 -3.08 30.49
CA PRO A 4 27.92 -1.96 30.95
C PRO A 4 26.75 -2.52 31.80
N PRO A 5 26.44 -1.92 32.95
CA PRO A 5 25.37 -2.39 33.81
C PRO A 5 24.08 -2.48 33.00
N ALA A 6 23.39 -3.62 33.09
CA ALA A 6 22.13 -3.86 32.40
C ALA A 6 21.19 -2.67 32.63
N ALA A 7 20.90 -1.93 31.57
CA ALA A 7 20.09 -0.72 31.67
C ALA A 7 18.74 -1.10 32.27
N THR A 8 18.45 -0.58 33.46
CA THR A 8 17.24 -0.91 34.20
C THR A 8 16.20 0.19 34.01
N ALA A 9 14.92 -0.16 33.92
CA ALA A 9 13.86 0.83 33.84
C ALA A 9 13.87 1.75 35.06
N PRO A 10 13.56 3.05 34.90
CA PRO A 10 13.48 3.98 36.03
C PRO A 10 12.36 3.54 36.97
N THR A 11 12.68 3.46 38.27
CA THR A 11 11.73 3.07 39.31
C THR A 11 11.05 4.29 39.92
N SER A 12 9.85 4.14 40.48
CA SER A 12 9.16 5.25 41.15
C SER A 12 9.99 5.88 42.27
N ARG A 13 10.74 5.07 43.03
CA ARG A 13 11.66 5.56 44.07
C ARG A 13 12.78 6.42 43.51
N GLU A 14 13.35 6.03 42.38
CA GLU A 14 14.39 6.80 41.69
C GLU A 14 13.86 8.15 41.19
N ILE A 15 12.64 8.15 40.64
CA ILE A 15 11.96 9.38 40.19
C ILE A 15 11.69 10.31 41.37
N ASP A 16 11.25 9.76 42.51
CA ASP A 16 10.93 10.56 43.69
C ASP A 16 12.16 11.12 44.40
N ALA A 17 13.28 10.38 44.39
CA ALA A 17 14.55 10.77 44.99
C ALA A 17 15.34 11.79 44.17
N GLU A 18 15.04 11.98 42.87
CA GLU A 18 15.76 12.92 42.01
C GLU A 18 15.44 14.38 42.39
N PRO A 19 16.44 15.18 42.83
CA PRO A 19 16.22 16.55 43.28
C PRO A 19 16.00 17.54 42.13
N HIS A 20 16.54 17.27 40.94
CA HIS A 20 16.45 18.20 39.82
C HIS A 20 15.11 18.02 39.07
N PRO A 21 14.28 19.08 38.97
CA PRO A 21 12.93 18.97 38.40
C PRO A 21 12.94 18.51 36.95
N THR A 22 13.91 18.98 36.15
CA THR A 22 14.05 18.61 34.73
C THR A 22 14.48 17.15 34.56
N ARG A 23 15.42 16.65 35.37
CA ARG A 23 15.81 15.23 35.35
C ARG A 23 14.65 14.34 35.78
N LYS A 24 13.95 14.74 36.85
CA LYS A 24 12.75 14.04 37.34
C LYS A 24 11.68 13.94 36.26
N ALA A 25 11.42 15.03 35.52
CA ALA A 25 10.48 15.02 34.39
C ALA A 25 10.90 14.03 33.29
N VAL A 26 12.19 13.96 32.96
CA VAL A 26 12.71 13.02 31.96
C VAL A 26 12.61 11.57 32.44
N LEU A 27 12.92 11.28 33.70
CA LEU A 27 12.77 9.93 34.27
C LEU A 27 11.30 9.49 34.28
N ALA A 28 10.38 10.38 34.66
CA ALA A 28 8.94 10.12 34.61
C ALA A 28 8.44 9.91 33.17
N ALA A 29 8.90 10.74 32.22
CA ALA A 29 8.60 10.57 30.79
C ALA A 29 9.12 9.21 30.27
N MET A 30 10.33 8.83 30.66
CA MET A 30 10.93 7.55 30.29
C MET A 30 10.11 6.37 30.81
N ALA A 31 9.67 6.42 32.07
CA ALA A 31 8.78 5.41 32.66
C ALA A 31 7.45 5.30 31.89
N ARG A 32 6.82 6.44 31.58
CA ARG A 32 5.58 6.48 30.77
C ARG A 32 5.76 5.84 29.40
N MET A 33 6.81 6.22 28.68
CA MET A 33 7.11 5.69 27.35
C MET A 33 7.35 4.18 27.37
N LEU A 34 8.12 3.68 28.35
CA LEU A 34 8.39 2.24 28.50
C LEU A 34 7.15 1.45 28.90
N SER A 35 6.24 2.04 29.67
CA SER A 35 4.95 1.43 30.00
C SER A 35 3.92 1.46 28.85
N GLY A 36 4.27 2.05 27.70
CA GLY A 36 3.39 2.18 26.54
C GLY A 36 2.29 3.22 26.69
N ARG A 37 2.36 4.08 27.72
CA ARG A 37 1.38 5.16 27.99
C ARG A 37 2.02 6.56 27.94
N PRO A 38 2.64 6.97 26.81
CA PRO A 38 3.08 8.35 26.64
C PRO A 38 1.89 9.31 26.52
N ASN A 39 2.07 10.55 26.97
CA ASN A 39 1.06 11.61 26.92
C ASN A 39 1.17 12.45 25.64
N LEU A 40 2.39 12.73 25.17
CA LEU A 40 2.67 13.66 24.07
C LEU A 40 3.30 12.97 22.85
N THR A 41 3.82 11.76 23.04
CA THR A 41 4.45 10.97 21.97
C THR A 41 3.58 9.81 21.54
N ARG A 42 3.83 9.30 20.32
CA ARG A 42 3.15 8.11 19.83
C ARG A 42 3.54 6.89 20.68
N PRO A 43 2.58 6.06 21.12
CA PRO A 43 2.89 4.80 21.80
C PRO A 43 3.89 3.94 21.01
N GLY A 44 4.86 3.35 21.71
CA GLY A 44 5.92 2.52 21.13
C GLY A 44 7.13 3.28 20.53
N LEU A 45 7.09 4.62 20.47
CA LEU A 45 8.20 5.42 19.94
C LEU A 45 9.30 5.65 20.98
N LEU A 46 10.15 4.64 21.21
CA LEU A 46 11.29 4.74 22.14
C LEU A 46 12.51 5.41 21.49
N SER A 47 12.50 6.74 21.40
CA SER A 47 13.60 7.54 20.83
C SER A 47 13.97 8.73 21.71
N LYS A 48 15.22 9.22 21.61
CA LYS A 48 15.68 10.42 22.36
C LYS A 48 14.85 11.67 22.04
N ALA A 49 14.44 11.83 20.78
CA ALA A 49 13.60 12.94 20.36
C ALA A 49 12.17 12.81 20.91
N GLY A 50 11.63 11.59 20.97
CA GLY A 50 10.38 11.31 21.65
C GLY A 50 10.47 11.63 23.14
N LEU A 51 11.54 11.19 23.81
CA LEU A 51 11.76 11.46 25.23
C LEU A 51 11.81 12.95 25.55
N ALA A 52 12.54 13.73 24.76
CA ALA A 52 12.61 15.19 24.92
C ALA A 52 11.22 15.83 24.80
N ARG A 53 10.43 15.43 23.78
CA ARG A 53 9.05 15.91 23.60
C ARG A 53 8.14 15.52 24.77
N GLU A 54 8.22 14.26 25.20
CA GLU A 54 7.40 13.71 26.29
C GLU A 54 7.71 14.35 27.65
N ALA A 55 8.98 14.71 27.87
CA ALA A 55 9.45 15.41 29.05
C ALA A 55 9.29 16.95 28.95
N GLN A 56 8.89 17.46 27.78
CA GLN A 56 8.84 18.90 27.47
C GLN A 56 10.18 19.63 27.69
N VAL A 57 11.28 19.00 27.29
CA VAL A 57 12.64 19.55 27.39
C VAL A 57 13.22 19.73 25.98
N ASP A 58 14.12 20.69 25.80
CA ASP A 58 14.86 20.83 24.54
C ASP A 58 15.60 19.52 24.19
N ARG A 59 15.46 19.10 22.92
CA ARG A 59 16.11 17.92 22.36
C ARG A 59 17.61 17.92 22.61
N ASN A 60 18.27 19.09 22.52
CA ASN A 60 19.71 19.21 22.66
C ASN A 60 20.19 18.78 24.04
N HIS A 61 19.40 18.99 25.10
CA HIS A 61 19.77 18.54 26.44
C HIS A 61 19.82 17.01 26.55
N VAL A 62 18.95 16.29 25.82
CA VAL A 62 18.86 14.82 25.84
C VAL A 62 19.81 14.16 24.83
N THR A 63 20.17 14.84 23.74
CA THR A 63 21.08 14.29 22.72
C THR A 63 22.55 14.57 23.00
N GLN A 64 22.88 15.78 23.45
CA GLN A 64 24.27 16.26 23.57
C GLN A 64 24.56 16.98 24.89
N GLY A 65 23.53 17.38 25.65
CA GLY A 65 23.67 18.16 26.88
C GLY A 65 23.68 17.35 28.17
N SER A 66 23.28 18.01 29.26
CA SER A 66 23.34 17.51 30.64
C SER A 66 22.41 16.33 30.95
N LEU A 67 21.51 15.95 30.04
CA LEU A 67 20.56 14.83 30.18
C LEU A 67 20.87 13.70 29.19
N ARG A 68 22.06 13.74 28.58
CA ARG A 68 22.51 12.75 27.60
C ARG A 68 22.57 11.35 28.20
N ASP A 69 22.95 11.23 29.47
CA ASP A 69 22.98 9.97 30.21
C ASP A 69 21.60 9.29 30.23
N LEU A 70 20.54 10.06 30.46
CA LEU A 70 19.16 9.55 30.44
C LEU A 70 18.72 9.17 29.02
N GLY A 71 19.12 9.96 28.03
CA GLY A 71 18.90 9.62 26.62
C GLY A 71 19.62 8.34 26.20
N ASP A 72 20.85 8.13 26.65
CA ASP A 72 21.65 6.93 26.41
C ASP A 72 21.07 5.71 27.14
N ARG A 73 20.57 5.90 28.38
CA ARG A 73 19.84 4.86 29.13
C ARG A 73 18.58 4.42 28.40
N LEU A 74 17.75 5.35 27.91
CA LEU A 74 16.57 5.00 27.11
C LEU A 74 16.99 4.25 25.83
N ALA A 75 18.06 4.67 25.17
CA ALA A 75 18.54 3.98 23.97
C ALA A 75 19.06 2.56 24.27
N ALA A 76 19.64 2.33 25.44
CA ALA A 76 20.03 1.00 25.90
C ALA A 76 18.80 0.14 26.23
N LEU A 77 17.81 0.69 26.94
CA LEU A 77 16.54 0.03 27.23
C LEU A 77 15.75 -0.31 25.96
N ALA A 78 15.67 0.62 25.00
CA ALA A 78 14.99 0.40 23.74
C ALA A 78 15.65 -0.72 22.91
N ARG A 79 16.98 -0.87 23.02
CA ARG A 79 17.71 -2.00 22.42
C ARG A 79 17.40 -3.30 23.16
N ALA A 80 17.43 -3.28 24.49
CA ALA A 80 17.08 -4.44 25.30
C ALA A 80 15.66 -4.95 24.98
N HIS A 81 14.67 -4.05 24.90
CA HIS A 81 13.28 -4.37 24.55
C HIS A 81 13.06 -4.87 23.11
N ARG A 82 14.00 -4.64 22.19
CA ARG A 82 13.93 -5.21 20.83
C ARG A 82 14.38 -6.67 20.79
N THR A 83 15.14 -7.10 21.79
CA THR A 83 15.54 -8.50 21.94
C THR A 83 14.39 -9.23 22.64
N PRO A 84 13.74 -10.22 22.02
CA PRO A 84 12.70 -10.99 22.68
C PRO A 84 13.34 -11.71 23.87
N THR A 85 12.96 -11.30 25.07
CA THR A 85 13.50 -11.84 26.33
C THR A 85 12.79 -13.11 26.77
N THR A 86 11.56 -13.33 26.29
CA THR A 86 10.76 -14.51 26.60
C THR A 86 10.39 -15.30 25.35
N SER A 87 10.17 -16.61 25.49
CA SER A 87 9.76 -17.48 24.38
C SER A 87 8.43 -17.04 23.74
N LEU A 88 7.52 -16.46 24.54
CA LEU A 88 6.25 -15.92 24.08
C LEU A 88 6.46 -14.65 23.23
N GLU A 89 7.35 -13.75 23.62
CA GLU A 89 7.72 -12.58 22.82
C GLU A 89 8.37 -12.99 21.49
N ALA A 90 9.23 -14.02 21.50
CA ALA A 90 9.82 -14.55 20.27
C ALA A 90 8.76 -15.13 19.33
N GLN A 91 7.77 -15.86 19.86
CA GLN A 91 6.65 -16.39 19.07
C GLN A 91 5.78 -15.26 18.49
N GLN A 92 5.48 -14.24 19.29
CA GLN A 92 4.71 -13.08 18.84
C GLN A 92 5.46 -12.30 17.75
N GLN A 93 6.77 -12.11 17.91
CA GLN A 93 7.61 -11.44 16.92
C GLN A 93 7.66 -12.24 15.61
N ALA A 94 7.84 -13.56 15.67
CA ALA A 94 7.79 -14.43 14.49
C ALA A 94 6.42 -14.38 13.80
N HIS A 95 5.33 -14.33 14.56
CA HIS A 95 3.99 -14.19 14.00
C HIS A 95 3.78 -12.82 13.34
N ILE A 96 4.29 -11.74 13.94
CA ILE A 96 4.27 -10.39 13.33
C ILE A 96 5.04 -10.42 12.01
N GLU A 97 6.25 -11.00 11.98
CA GLU A 97 7.07 -11.12 10.78
C GLU A 97 6.35 -11.90 9.67
N GLN A 98 5.72 -13.02 10.03
CA GLN A 98 4.91 -13.81 9.11
C GLN A 98 3.73 -13.01 8.55
N LEU A 99 3.01 -12.27 9.40
CA LEU A 99 1.90 -11.42 8.96
C LEU A 99 2.37 -10.28 8.07
N THR A 100 3.51 -9.65 8.36
CA THR A 100 4.08 -8.60 7.51
C THR A 100 4.48 -9.13 6.14
N ALA A 101 5.15 -10.28 6.07
CA ALA A 101 5.49 -10.91 4.80
C ALA A 101 4.24 -11.29 4.00
N ARG A 102 3.19 -11.78 4.67
CA ARG A 102 1.91 -12.08 4.03
C ARG A 102 1.24 -10.82 3.48
N LEU A 103 1.27 -9.71 4.21
CA LEU A 103 0.73 -8.43 3.74
C LEU A 103 1.49 -7.92 2.53
N GLU A 104 2.81 -7.98 2.53
CA GLU A 104 3.65 -7.59 1.39
C GLU A 104 3.29 -8.42 0.14
N ASN A 105 3.23 -9.75 0.28
CA ASN A 105 2.80 -10.63 -0.82
C ASN A 105 1.39 -10.32 -1.32
N LEU A 106 0.44 -10.05 -0.42
CA LEU A 106 -0.93 -9.71 -0.80
C LEU A 106 -0.98 -8.37 -1.54
N THR A 107 -0.16 -7.40 -1.13
CA THR A 107 -0.09 -6.09 -1.80
C THR A 107 0.52 -6.19 -3.18
N ALA A 108 1.56 -7.02 -3.35
CA ALA A 108 2.19 -7.27 -4.64
C ALA A 108 1.21 -7.96 -5.61
N THR A 109 0.58 -9.06 -5.18
CA THR A 109 -0.41 -9.78 -5.99
C THR A 109 -1.62 -8.93 -6.35
N HIS A 110 -2.09 -8.07 -5.44
CA HIS A 110 -3.17 -7.13 -5.74
C HIS A 110 -2.75 -6.08 -6.78
N ALA A 111 -1.50 -5.61 -6.76
CA ALA A 111 -0.99 -4.69 -7.78
C ALA A 111 -0.92 -5.36 -9.16
N GLU A 112 -0.42 -6.60 -9.22
CA GLU A 112 -0.39 -7.42 -10.45
C GLU A 112 -1.79 -7.64 -11.03
N LEU A 113 -2.75 -8.09 -10.20
CA LEU A 113 -4.14 -8.31 -10.64
C LEU A 113 -4.80 -7.03 -11.17
N ARG A 114 -4.42 -5.86 -10.64
CA ARG A 114 -4.91 -4.58 -11.16
C ARG A 114 -4.35 -4.27 -12.55
N LEU A 115 -3.07 -4.54 -12.78
CA LEU A 115 -2.45 -4.38 -14.10
C LEU A 115 -3.08 -5.34 -15.11
N ASP A 116 -3.28 -6.60 -14.74
CA ASP A 116 -3.94 -7.60 -15.59
C ASP A 116 -5.36 -7.18 -15.95
N ARG A 117 -6.15 -6.75 -14.95
CA ARG A 117 -7.50 -6.23 -15.18
C ARG A 117 -7.50 -5.07 -16.16
N ASP A 118 -6.59 -4.13 -16.01
CA ASP A 118 -6.52 -2.94 -16.86
C ASP A 118 -6.07 -3.30 -18.28
N HIS A 119 -5.15 -4.25 -18.42
CA HIS A 119 -4.77 -4.84 -19.70
C HIS A 119 -5.96 -5.53 -20.38
N TRP A 120 -6.69 -6.39 -19.67
CA TRP A 120 -7.87 -7.06 -20.20
C TRP A 120 -8.95 -6.06 -20.64
N LYS A 121 -9.21 -5.01 -19.85
CA LYS A 121 -10.16 -3.95 -20.24
C LYS A 121 -9.74 -3.26 -21.53
N ALA A 122 -8.45 -2.92 -21.68
CA ALA A 122 -7.93 -2.29 -22.88
C ALA A 122 -8.06 -3.22 -24.11
N SER A 123 -7.72 -4.49 -23.96
CA SER A 123 -7.86 -5.52 -25.00
C SER A 123 -9.32 -5.72 -25.40
N THR A 124 -10.24 -5.86 -24.44
CA THR A 124 -11.69 -5.98 -24.70
C THR A 124 -12.23 -4.75 -25.44
N HIS A 125 -11.84 -3.55 -25.04
CA HIS A 125 -12.27 -2.33 -25.70
C HIS A 125 -11.77 -2.23 -27.15
N THR A 126 -10.55 -2.70 -27.41
CA THR A 126 -9.97 -2.77 -28.76
C THR A 126 -10.73 -3.77 -29.63
N LEU A 127 -11.01 -4.97 -29.09
CA LEU A 127 -11.80 -5.99 -29.78
C LEU A 127 -13.23 -5.50 -30.06
N LEU A 128 -13.87 -4.81 -29.12
CA LEU A 128 -15.21 -4.25 -29.30
C LEU A 128 -15.24 -3.26 -30.47
N ARG A 129 -14.23 -2.39 -30.57
CA ARG A 129 -14.08 -1.46 -31.70
C ARG A 129 -13.90 -2.21 -33.03
N ALA A 130 -13.05 -3.22 -33.07
CA ALA A 130 -12.84 -4.04 -34.26
C ALA A 130 -14.15 -4.72 -34.71
N VAL A 131 -14.90 -5.31 -33.77
CA VAL A 131 -16.20 -5.93 -34.04
C VAL A 131 -17.20 -4.89 -34.58
N GLN A 132 -17.18 -3.67 -34.07
CA GLN A 132 -18.06 -2.61 -34.55
C GLN A 132 -17.72 -2.19 -35.98
N VAL A 133 -16.43 -2.06 -36.32
CA VAL A 133 -15.99 -1.79 -37.70
C VAL A 133 -16.42 -2.92 -38.64
N LEU A 134 -16.14 -4.18 -38.28
CA LEU A 134 -16.54 -5.34 -39.07
C LEU A 134 -18.06 -5.43 -39.27
N ARG A 135 -18.85 -5.06 -38.26
CA ARG A 135 -20.31 -4.99 -38.39
C ARG A 135 -20.74 -3.94 -39.41
N LEU A 136 -20.13 -2.75 -39.39
CA LEU A 136 -20.43 -1.67 -40.34
C LEU A 136 -20.05 -2.06 -41.77
N GLU A 137 -18.86 -2.64 -41.96
CA GLU A 137 -18.40 -3.14 -43.25
C GLU A 137 -19.34 -4.21 -43.80
N HIS A 138 -19.72 -5.18 -42.97
CA HIS A 138 -20.66 -6.23 -43.35
C HIS A 138 -22.05 -5.68 -43.70
N THR A 139 -22.56 -4.66 -42.98
CA THR A 139 -23.83 -4.01 -43.36
C THR A 139 -23.73 -3.28 -44.69
N THR A 140 -22.58 -2.66 -44.98
CA THR A 140 -22.33 -1.94 -46.23
C THR A 140 -22.27 -2.92 -47.40
N MET A 141 -21.48 -4.01 -47.26
CA MET A 141 -21.40 -5.07 -48.28
C MET A 141 -22.76 -5.70 -48.57
N ARG A 142 -23.60 -5.93 -47.56
CA ARG A 142 -24.97 -6.43 -47.77
C ARG A 142 -25.84 -5.46 -48.56
N ALA A 143 -25.73 -4.16 -48.29
CA ALA A 143 -26.46 -3.15 -49.04
C ALA A 143 -26.01 -3.13 -50.51
N ASP A 144 -24.71 -3.18 -50.75
CA ASP A 144 -24.13 -3.21 -52.10
C ASP A 144 -24.57 -4.44 -52.89
N ILE A 145 -24.53 -5.64 -52.26
CA ILE A 145 -25.06 -6.87 -52.85
C ILE A 145 -26.53 -6.69 -53.23
N THR A 146 -27.35 -6.13 -52.33
CA THR A 146 -28.78 -5.93 -52.60
C THR A 146 -29.01 -4.98 -53.79
N VAL A 147 -28.20 -3.92 -53.91
CA VAL A 147 -28.26 -2.99 -55.05
C VAL A 147 -27.83 -3.69 -56.34
N LEU A 148 -26.76 -4.47 -56.31
CA LEU A 148 -26.26 -5.22 -57.46
C LEU A 148 -27.26 -6.28 -57.92
N THR A 149 -27.89 -7.01 -57.00
CA THR A 149 -28.95 -7.98 -57.31
C THR A 149 -30.13 -7.28 -58.00
N ARG A 150 -30.62 -6.15 -57.46
CA ARG A 150 -31.69 -5.39 -58.12
C ARG A 150 -31.31 -4.92 -59.52
N ARG A 151 -30.06 -4.45 -59.71
CA ARG A 151 -29.57 -4.05 -61.04
C ARG A 151 -29.52 -5.25 -61.99
N LEU A 152 -29.06 -6.40 -61.52
CA LEU A 152 -29.05 -7.64 -62.30
C LEU A 152 -30.47 -8.02 -62.74
N ASP A 153 -31.43 -7.97 -61.82
CA ASP A 153 -32.84 -8.27 -62.10
C ASP A 153 -33.41 -7.31 -63.17
N THR A 154 -33.14 -6.00 -63.05
CA THR A 154 -33.60 -5.04 -64.07
C THR A 154 -32.97 -5.27 -65.45
N VAL A 155 -31.69 -5.66 -65.51
CA VAL A 155 -31.04 -6.00 -66.78
C VAL A 155 -31.61 -7.30 -67.33
N HIS A 156 -31.83 -8.31 -66.48
CA HIS A 156 -32.43 -9.59 -66.85
C HIS A 156 -33.84 -9.38 -67.45
N ASP A 157 -34.68 -8.58 -66.79
CA ASP A 157 -36.02 -8.24 -67.26
C ASP A 157 -35.98 -7.47 -68.58
N ALA A 158 -35.06 -6.52 -68.74
CA ALA A 158 -34.88 -5.79 -70.00
C ALA A 158 -34.43 -6.72 -71.14
N THR A 159 -33.49 -7.64 -70.89
CA THR A 159 -33.08 -8.64 -71.89
C THR A 159 -34.18 -9.63 -72.22
N THR A 160 -34.96 -10.10 -71.24
CA THR A 160 -36.04 -11.07 -71.47
C THR A 160 -37.25 -10.43 -72.14
N GLY A 161 -37.56 -9.17 -71.82
CA GLY A 161 -38.60 -8.38 -72.49
C GLY A 161 -38.29 -8.05 -73.95
N LEU A 162 -37.00 -7.92 -74.32
CA LEU A 162 -36.56 -7.76 -75.71
C LEU A 162 -36.68 -9.02 -76.57
N TYR A 163 -36.86 -10.20 -75.95
CA TYR A 163 -37.04 -11.49 -76.66
C TYR A 163 -38.50 -11.91 -76.82
N VAL A 164 -39.48 -11.10 -76.39
CA VAL A 164 -40.90 -11.34 -76.72
C VAL A 164 -41.14 -10.97 -78.18
N LEU A 165 -40.89 -11.93 -79.07
CA LEU A 165 -41.26 -11.83 -80.49
C LEU A 165 -42.76 -11.53 -80.61
N PRO A 166 -43.18 -10.59 -81.48
CA PRO A 166 -44.60 -10.40 -81.75
C PRO A 166 -45.18 -11.71 -82.33
N PRO A 167 -46.44 -12.04 -82.01
CA PRO A 167 -47.10 -13.20 -82.61
C PRO A 167 -47.08 -13.03 -84.14
N GLN A 168 -46.45 -13.98 -84.82
CA GLN A 168 -46.49 -14.06 -86.28
C GLN A 168 -47.95 -14.29 -86.71
N PRO A 169 -48.43 -13.58 -87.75
CA PRO A 169 -49.81 -13.64 -88.22
C PRO A 169 -50.23 -15.00 -88.79
#